data_AF-A0A381XCG0-F1
#
_entry.id   AF-A0A381XCG0-F1
#
_cell.length_a   1.000
_cell.length_b   1.000
_cell.length_c   1.000
_cell.angle_alpha   90.00
_cell.angle_beta   90.00
_cell.angle_gamma   90.00
#
_symmetry.space_group_name_H-M   'P 1'
#
loop_
_entity.id
_entity.type
_entity.pdbx_description
1 polymer ?
#
loop_
_entity_poly.entity_id
_entity_poly.type
_entity_poly.pdbx_seq_one_letter_code
_entity_poly.pdbx_strand_id
1 'polypeptide(L)'
;MQPIRKLNKQKLVRLQEDYEQGMGSQTNIAKRFGISRARLWQIAREFDWEFGGKRQADLKRFSEISSARLNAQRMEAVESHALELQQYREDLDSIKSIDEAVLLEKKVHILEKLIKSERTAFGLPNEIRQLESRQDVNIRVEDMLKTLEAKKKEITYEVLPESLGWIDNKLEKHEADIREGLLTNEQNGAEVCESPV
;
A
#
# COMPACT_ATOMS: atom_id res chain seq x y z
N MET A 1 36.80 -55.13 23.43
CA MET A 1 36.80 -54.15 22.32
C MET A 1 36.24 -54.83 21.09
N GLN A 2 35.11 -54.38 20.54
CA GLN A 2 34.56 -54.98 19.31
C GLN A 2 35.30 -54.45 18.07
N PRO A 3 35.55 -55.30 17.05
CA PRO A 3 36.32 -54.91 15.87
C PRO A 3 35.56 -53.88 15.03
N ILE A 4 36.29 -52.85 14.63
CA ILE A 4 35.84 -51.68 13.89
C ILE A 4 35.38 -52.12 12.49
N ARG A 5 34.07 -52.17 12.25
CA ARG A 5 33.52 -52.31 10.89
C ARG A 5 33.88 -51.04 10.11
N LYS A 6 34.79 -51.14 9.15
CA LYS A 6 34.98 -50.09 8.12
C LYS A 6 33.63 -49.84 7.45
N LEU A 7 33.13 -48.60 7.49
CA LEU A 7 31.97 -48.20 6.70
C LEU A 7 32.27 -48.46 5.22
N ASN A 8 31.39 -49.17 4.53
CA ASN A 8 31.48 -49.32 3.07
C ASN A 8 31.32 -47.93 2.43
N LYS A 9 31.99 -47.69 1.28
CA LYS A 9 31.95 -46.45 0.50
C LYS A 9 30.53 -45.89 0.31
N GLN A 10 29.56 -46.75 -0.03
CA GLN A 10 28.16 -46.33 -0.18
C GLN A 10 27.54 -45.78 1.12
N LYS A 11 27.87 -46.38 2.28
CA LYS A 11 27.41 -45.87 3.58
C LYS A 11 28.12 -44.57 3.95
N LEU A 12 29.38 -44.39 3.54
CA LEU A 12 30.11 -43.15 3.76
C LEU A 12 29.50 -41.98 2.96
N VAL A 13 29.15 -42.21 1.69
CA VAL A 13 28.47 -41.19 0.86
C VAL A 13 27.13 -40.77 1.47
N ARG A 14 26.29 -41.74 1.86
CA ARG A 14 25.01 -41.42 2.51
C ARG A 14 25.19 -40.72 3.86
N LEU A 15 26.23 -41.08 4.61
CA LEU A 15 26.56 -40.43 5.88
C LEU A 15 26.97 -38.97 5.64
N GLN A 16 27.78 -38.71 4.61
CA GLN A 16 28.16 -37.36 4.19
C GLN A 16 26.91 -36.56 3.81
N GLU A 17 26.05 -37.11 2.95
CA GLU A 17 24.81 -36.45 2.53
C GLU A 17 23.93 -36.07 3.73
N ASP A 18 23.66 -37.01 4.64
CA ASP A 18 22.85 -36.74 5.84
C ASP A 18 23.52 -35.71 6.77
N TYR A 19 24.85 -35.75 6.88
CA TYR A 19 25.63 -34.81 7.70
C TYR A 19 25.62 -33.40 7.14
N GLU A 20 25.87 -33.24 5.83
CA GLU A 20 25.88 -31.95 5.15
C GLU A 20 24.48 -31.38 4.95
N GLN A 21 23.45 -32.21 4.80
CA GLN A 21 22.05 -31.78 4.81
C GLN A 21 21.63 -31.27 6.20
N GLY A 22 22.12 -31.86 7.29
CA GLY A 22 21.88 -31.37 8.65
C GLY A 22 20.40 -31.33 9.07
N MET A 23 19.55 -32.17 8.47
CA MET A 23 18.11 -32.26 8.79
C MET A 23 17.83 -32.91 10.15
N GLY A 24 18.81 -33.67 10.68
CA GLY A 24 18.74 -34.30 12.00
C GLY A 24 19.94 -33.93 12.87
N SER A 25 19.84 -34.14 14.19
CA SER A 25 20.98 -33.93 15.08
C SER A 25 22.12 -34.90 14.75
N GLN A 26 23.37 -34.48 14.96
CA GLN A 26 24.54 -35.34 14.78
C GLN A 26 24.45 -36.66 15.58
N THR A 27 23.81 -36.63 16.74
CA THR A 27 23.54 -37.82 17.55
C THR A 27 22.58 -38.78 16.85
N ASN A 28 21.51 -38.27 16.23
CA ASN A 28 20.55 -39.09 15.50
C ASN A 28 21.16 -39.66 14.23
N ILE A 29 21.98 -38.88 13.52
CA ILE A 29 22.75 -39.35 12.36
C ILE A 29 23.69 -40.46 12.80
N ALA A 30 24.51 -40.25 13.83
CA ALA A 30 25.43 -41.29 14.33
C ALA A 30 24.70 -42.60 14.70
N LYS A 31 23.56 -42.50 15.39
CA LYS A 31 22.70 -43.66 15.71
C LYS A 31 22.18 -44.39 14.47
N ARG A 32 21.67 -43.67 13.45
CA ARG A 32 21.17 -44.26 12.20
C ARG A 32 22.24 -45.07 11.45
N PHE A 33 23.49 -44.62 11.51
CA PHE A 33 24.62 -45.28 10.85
C PHE A 33 25.36 -46.28 11.74
N GLY A 34 24.89 -46.50 12.98
CA GLY A 34 25.48 -47.46 13.92
C GLY A 34 26.89 -47.08 14.37
N ILE A 35 27.20 -45.78 14.43
CA ILE A 35 28.51 -45.25 14.87
C ILE A 35 28.35 -44.37 16.10
N SER A 36 29.46 -44.17 16.83
CA SER A 36 29.48 -43.19 17.92
C SER A 36 29.55 -41.76 17.35
N ARG A 37 29.03 -40.79 18.11
CA ARG A 37 29.12 -39.37 17.74
C ARG A 37 30.59 -38.91 17.61
N ALA A 38 31.47 -39.40 18.47
CA ALA A 38 32.90 -39.12 18.38
C ALA A 38 33.50 -39.63 17.06
N ARG A 39 33.09 -40.83 16.59
CA ARG A 39 33.55 -41.34 15.29
C ARG A 39 32.99 -40.54 14.12
N LEU A 40 31.73 -40.09 14.20
CA LEU A 40 31.16 -39.19 13.20
C LEU A 40 31.96 -37.89 13.09
N TRP A 41 32.33 -37.28 14.22
CA TRP A 41 33.15 -36.08 14.24
C TRP A 41 34.56 -36.31 13.66
N GLN A 42 35.20 -37.43 13.99
CA GLN A 42 36.50 -37.80 13.41
C GLN A 42 36.40 -37.94 11.88
N ILE A 43 35.40 -38.67 11.38
CA ILE A 43 35.19 -38.83 9.94
C ILE A 43 34.94 -37.47 9.28
N ALA A 44 34.03 -36.67 9.82
CA ALA A 44 33.74 -35.35 9.27
C ALA A 44 35.00 -34.47 9.19
N ARG A 45 35.86 -34.51 10.22
CA ARG A 45 37.13 -33.78 10.22
C ARG A 45 38.18 -34.37 9.26
N GLU A 46 38.24 -35.70 9.12
CA GLU A 46 39.16 -36.38 8.18
C GLU A 46 38.85 -36.03 6.72
N PHE A 47 37.59 -35.74 6.40
CA PHE A 47 37.11 -35.45 5.05
C PHE A 47 36.64 -34.00 4.86
N ASP A 48 36.90 -33.11 5.82
CA ASP A 48 36.51 -31.69 5.80
C ASP A 48 35.01 -31.43 5.52
N TRP A 49 34.13 -32.24 6.12
CA TRP A 49 32.69 -32.09 5.99
C TRP A 49 32.14 -30.99 6.90
N GLU A 50 31.28 -30.15 6.35
CA GLU A 50 30.55 -29.12 7.10
C GLU A 50 29.14 -29.60 7.47
N PHE A 51 28.84 -29.62 8.77
CA PHE A 51 27.52 -30.05 9.23
C PHE A 51 26.44 -29.04 8.83
N GLY A 52 25.44 -29.49 8.08
CA GLY A 52 24.33 -28.63 7.65
C GLY A 52 24.70 -27.56 6.62
N GLY A 53 25.90 -27.62 6.03
CA GLY A 53 26.36 -26.64 5.03
C GLY A 53 25.42 -26.56 3.81
N LYS A 54 24.90 -27.70 3.33
CA LYS A 54 23.92 -27.73 2.23
C LYS A 54 22.61 -27.03 2.62
N ARG A 55 22.08 -27.31 3.81
CA ARG A 55 20.87 -26.63 4.31
C ARG A 55 21.08 -25.12 4.43
N GLN A 56 22.24 -24.68 4.90
CA GLN A 56 22.54 -23.26 5.00
C GLN A 56 22.65 -22.60 3.61
N ALA A 57 23.29 -23.27 2.66
CA ALA A 57 23.35 -22.82 1.27
C ALA A 57 21.95 -22.75 0.63
N ASP A 58 21.11 -23.75 0.84
CA ASP A 58 19.73 -23.80 0.34
C ASP A 58 18.87 -22.70 0.97
N LEU A 59 18.97 -22.47 2.29
CA LEU A 59 18.27 -21.39 2.98
C LEU A 59 18.72 -20.01 2.47
N LYS A 60 20.03 -19.82 2.26
CA LYS A 60 20.58 -18.58 1.72
C LYS A 60 20.05 -18.35 0.31
N ARG A 61 20.12 -19.36 -0.56
CA ARG A 61 19.60 -19.31 -1.92
C ARG A 61 18.09 -19.02 -1.95
N PHE A 62 17.33 -19.67 -1.09
CA PHE A 62 15.89 -19.43 -0.95
C PHE A 62 15.60 -17.99 -0.51
N SER A 63 16.36 -17.48 0.45
CA SER A 63 16.24 -16.10 0.92
C SER A 63 16.57 -15.09 -0.18
N GLU A 64 17.64 -15.32 -0.94
CA GLU A 64 18.06 -14.48 -2.07
C GLU A 64 17.00 -14.46 -3.18
N ILE A 65 16.50 -15.63 -3.59
CA ILE A 65 15.45 -15.74 -4.62
C ILE A 65 14.17 -15.07 -4.16
N SER A 66 13.77 -15.30 -2.90
CA SER A 66 12.55 -14.71 -2.34
C SER A 66 12.65 -13.20 -2.24
N SER A 67 13.81 -12.67 -1.82
CA SER A 67 14.09 -11.24 -1.79
C SER A 67 14.07 -10.62 -3.20
N ALA A 68 14.74 -11.25 -4.16
CA ALA A 68 14.76 -10.79 -5.55
C ALA A 68 13.34 -10.76 -6.16
N ARG A 69 12.54 -11.81 -5.93
CA ARG A 69 11.15 -11.88 -6.40
C ARG A 69 10.29 -10.78 -5.78
N LEU A 70 10.38 -10.56 -4.47
CA LEU A 70 9.63 -9.51 -3.79
C LEU A 70 10.03 -8.11 -4.30
N ASN A 71 11.32 -7.88 -4.52
CA ASN A 71 11.80 -6.63 -5.11
C ASN A 71 11.30 -6.43 -6.54
N ALA A 72 11.25 -7.48 -7.36
CA ALA A 72 10.71 -7.41 -8.72
C ALA A 72 9.22 -7.03 -8.72
N GLN A 73 8.41 -7.73 -7.91
CA GLN A 73 6.98 -7.42 -7.75
C GLN A 73 6.75 -5.98 -7.28
N ARG A 74 7.60 -5.52 -6.36
CA ARG A 74 7.55 -4.16 -5.86
C ARG A 74 7.85 -3.13 -6.95
N MET A 75 8.88 -3.36 -7.76
CA MET A 75 9.24 -2.44 -8.85
C MET A 75 8.13 -2.36 -9.89
N GLU A 76 7.57 -3.50 -10.28
CA GLU A 76 6.44 -3.59 -11.20
C GLU A 76 5.21 -2.83 -10.68
N ALA A 77 4.88 -2.97 -9.39
CA ALA A 77 3.77 -2.24 -8.78
C ALA A 77 4.01 -0.71 -8.80
N VAL A 78 5.21 -0.25 -8.45
CA VAL A 78 5.58 1.17 -8.48
C VAL A 78 5.49 1.74 -9.90
N GLU A 79 5.97 1.00 -10.90
CA GLU A 79 5.87 1.40 -12.31
C GLU A 79 4.41 1.48 -12.76
N SER A 80 3.59 0.49 -12.42
CA SER A 80 2.15 0.49 -12.71
C SER A 80 1.44 1.70 -12.10
N HIS A 81 1.71 2.01 -10.83
CA HIS A 81 1.11 3.17 -10.15
C HIS A 81 1.54 4.49 -10.78
N ALA A 82 2.80 4.60 -11.23
CA ALA A 82 3.31 5.79 -11.90
C ALA A 82 2.60 6.00 -13.25
N LEU A 83 2.39 4.94 -14.03
CA LEU A 83 1.62 4.98 -15.28
C LEU A 83 0.15 5.37 -15.03
N GLU A 84 -0.49 4.81 -14.01
CA GLU A 84 -1.86 5.18 -13.64
C GLU A 84 -1.97 6.66 -13.22
N LEU A 85 -1.02 7.17 -12.42
CA LEU A 85 -1.01 8.59 -12.05
C LEU A 85 -0.80 9.50 -13.25
N GLN A 86 0.05 9.10 -14.20
CA GLN A 86 0.25 9.84 -15.44
C GLN A 86 -1.03 9.87 -16.27
N GLN A 87 -1.73 8.74 -16.40
CA GLN A 87 -3.04 8.71 -17.07
C GLN A 87 -4.06 9.60 -16.36
N TYR A 88 -4.14 9.57 -15.03
CA TYR A 88 -5.04 10.45 -14.28
C TYR A 88 -4.72 11.93 -14.48
N ARG A 89 -3.46 12.28 -14.71
CA ARG A 89 -3.06 13.65 -15.05
C ARG A 89 -3.57 14.07 -16.42
N GLU A 90 -3.45 13.20 -17.40
CA GLU A 90 -3.96 13.48 -18.75
C GLU A 90 -5.49 13.58 -18.75
N ASP A 91 -6.15 12.69 -18.00
CA ASP A 91 -7.59 12.73 -17.77
C ASP A 91 -7.99 14.06 -17.11
N LEU A 92 -7.22 14.52 -16.11
CA LEU A 92 -7.46 15.78 -15.40
C LEU A 92 -7.55 16.95 -16.38
N ASP A 93 -6.64 17.05 -17.36
CA ASP A 93 -6.64 18.13 -18.34
C ASP A 93 -7.91 18.14 -19.21
N SER A 94 -8.50 16.96 -19.42
CA SER A 94 -9.68 16.76 -20.27
C SER A 94 -11.05 16.88 -19.58
N ILE A 95 -11.10 16.99 -18.24
CA ILE A 95 -12.34 17.08 -17.46
C ILE A 95 -13.15 18.31 -17.85
N LYS A 96 -14.46 18.12 -18.09
CA LYS A 96 -15.41 19.21 -18.42
C LYS A 96 -16.58 19.30 -17.44
N SER A 97 -16.78 18.30 -16.59
CA SER A 97 -17.89 18.26 -15.64
C SER A 97 -17.44 17.93 -14.22
N ILE A 98 -18.25 18.37 -13.25
CA ILE A 98 -18.02 18.10 -11.83
C ILE A 98 -18.09 16.59 -11.54
N ASP A 99 -19.01 15.88 -12.21
CA ASP A 99 -19.17 14.43 -12.03
C ASP A 99 -17.92 13.66 -12.49
N GLU A 100 -17.30 14.06 -13.60
CA GLU A 100 -16.02 13.51 -14.07
C GLU A 100 -14.89 13.80 -13.07
N ALA A 101 -14.84 15.01 -12.49
CA ALA A 101 -13.86 15.36 -11.47
C ALA A 101 -14.03 14.55 -10.17
N VAL A 102 -15.27 14.31 -9.74
CA VAL A 102 -15.56 13.45 -8.59
C VAL A 102 -15.20 12.01 -8.87
N LEU A 103 -15.43 11.52 -10.10
CA LEU A 103 -15.03 10.17 -10.49
C LEU A 103 -13.51 10.01 -10.49
N LEU A 104 -12.77 10.98 -11.03
CA LEU A 104 -11.31 10.94 -11.05
C LEU A 104 -10.73 10.99 -9.63
N GLU A 105 -11.28 11.83 -8.75
CA GLU A 105 -10.89 11.86 -7.33
C GLU A 105 -11.08 10.50 -6.65
N LYS A 106 -12.21 9.82 -6.89
CA LYS A 106 -12.43 8.47 -6.36
C LYS A 106 -11.36 7.49 -6.85
N LYS A 107 -10.99 7.54 -8.13
CA LYS A 107 -9.92 6.70 -8.70
C LYS A 107 -8.57 6.98 -8.02
N VAL A 108 -8.21 8.25 -7.85
CA VAL A 108 -6.96 8.66 -7.17
C VAL A 108 -6.93 8.20 -5.72
N HIS A 109 -8.04 8.29 -4.98
CA HIS A 109 -8.15 7.75 -3.61
C HIS A 109 -8.06 6.23 -3.54
N ILE A 110 -8.59 5.51 -4.53
CA ILE A 110 -8.43 4.05 -4.59
C ILE A 110 -6.96 3.71 -4.79
N LEU A 111 -6.27 4.39 -5.70
CA LEU A 111 -4.84 4.20 -5.92
C LEU A 111 -4.01 4.49 -4.66
N GLU A 112 -4.34 5.56 -3.93
CA GLU A 112 -3.72 5.87 -2.64
C GLU A 112 -3.86 4.71 -1.63
N LYS A 113 -5.05 4.11 -1.54
CA LYS A 113 -5.32 2.97 -0.67
C LYS A 113 -4.56 1.72 -1.11
N LEU A 114 -4.48 1.45 -2.41
CA LEU A 114 -3.72 0.34 -2.97
C LEU A 114 -2.24 0.47 -2.59
N ILE A 115 -1.63 1.62 -2.83
CA ILE A 115 -0.24 1.92 -2.44
C ILE A 115 -0.01 1.65 -0.94
N LYS A 116 -0.88 2.14 -0.07
CA LYS A 116 -0.78 1.93 1.38
C LYS A 116 -0.90 0.44 1.77
N SER A 117 -1.83 -0.27 1.15
CA SER A 117 -2.05 -1.70 1.40
C SER A 117 -0.87 -2.55 0.95
N GLU A 118 -0.30 -2.25 -0.21
CA GLU A 118 0.87 -2.95 -0.75
C GLU A 118 2.10 -2.71 0.12
N ARG A 119 2.33 -1.46 0.56
CA ARG A 119 3.41 -1.16 1.51
C ARG A 119 3.29 -1.96 2.79
N THR A 120 2.07 -2.10 3.32
CA THR A 120 1.79 -2.94 4.50
C THR A 120 2.09 -4.41 4.21
N ALA A 121 1.67 -4.93 3.05
CA ALA A 121 1.93 -6.30 2.63
C ALA A 121 3.44 -6.59 2.47
N PHE A 122 4.23 -5.59 2.04
CA PHE A 122 5.69 -5.67 1.95
C PHE A 122 6.42 -5.39 3.28
N GLY A 123 5.70 -5.10 4.38
CA GLY A 123 6.30 -4.79 5.67
C GLY A 123 7.08 -3.46 5.70
N LEU A 124 6.75 -2.53 4.81
CA LEU A 124 7.37 -1.21 4.74
C LEU A 124 6.63 -0.22 5.66
N PRO A 125 7.33 0.77 6.24
CA PRO A 125 6.70 1.83 7.03
C PRO A 125 5.59 2.54 6.23
N ASN A 126 4.50 2.90 6.92
CA ASN A 126 3.36 3.62 6.31
C ASN A 126 3.68 5.06 5.90
N GLU A 127 4.78 5.62 6.37
CA GLU A 127 5.28 6.88 5.86
C GLU A 127 5.65 6.68 4.39
N ILE A 128 5.05 7.46 3.49
CA ILE A 128 5.45 7.60 2.09
C ILE A 128 6.79 8.36 2.07
N ARG A 129 7.79 7.87 2.80
CA ARG A 129 9.18 8.28 2.60
C ARG A 129 9.66 7.51 1.39
N GLN A 130 9.74 8.28 0.31
CA GLN A 130 10.31 7.94 -0.96
C GLN A 130 11.51 7.01 -0.77
N LEU A 131 11.49 5.85 -1.42
CA LEU A 131 12.77 5.36 -1.92
C LEU A 131 13.14 6.36 -3.00
N GLU A 132 14.18 7.13 -2.71
CA GLU A 132 14.76 8.15 -3.57
C GLU A 132 15.21 7.52 -4.88
N SER A 133 14.29 7.33 -5.83
CA SER A 133 14.67 7.33 -7.24
C SER A 133 15.06 8.76 -7.56
N ARG A 134 16.35 8.96 -7.80
CA ARG A 134 16.97 10.26 -8.05
C ARG A 134 16.65 10.82 -9.44
N GLN A 135 15.61 10.32 -10.11
CA GLN A 135 15.27 10.67 -11.49
C GLN A 135 13.77 10.90 -11.65
N ASP A 136 13.50 12.10 -12.18
CA ASP A 136 12.38 12.53 -13.00
C ASP A 136 10.96 12.46 -12.42
N VAL A 137 10.47 13.64 -12.03
CA VAL A 137 9.05 14.03 -11.97
C VAL A 137 8.13 12.97 -11.34
N ASN A 138 8.47 12.52 -10.13
CA ASN A 138 7.55 11.71 -9.31
C ASN A 138 6.36 12.59 -8.87
N ILE A 139 5.27 12.58 -9.64
CA ILE A 139 4.00 13.18 -9.25
C ILE A 139 3.51 12.46 -8.00
N ARG A 140 3.31 13.20 -6.92
CA ARG A 140 2.78 12.63 -5.68
C ARG A 140 1.26 12.51 -5.79
N VAL A 141 0.71 11.43 -5.23
CA VAL A 141 -0.76 11.24 -5.13
C VAL A 141 -1.39 12.43 -4.42
N GLU A 142 -0.72 12.98 -3.40
CA GLU A 142 -1.16 14.16 -2.66
C GLU A 142 -1.19 15.42 -3.52
N ASP A 143 -0.28 15.56 -4.47
CA ASP A 143 -0.24 16.73 -5.37
C ASP A 143 -1.36 16.63 -6.42
N MET A 144 -1.64 15.41 -6.92
CA MET A 144 -2.79 15.16 -7.81
C MET A 144 -4.12 15.52 -7.14
N LEU A 145 -4.33 15.12 -5.88
CA LEU A 145 -5.54 15.46 -5.13
C LEU A 145 -5.72 16.97 -4.97
N LYS A 146 -4.64 17.72 -4.70
CA LYS A 146 -4.69 19.19 -4.63
C LYS A 146 -5.06 19.81 -5.97
N THR A 147 -4.51 19.31 -7.08
CA THR A 147 -4.83 19.81 -8.42
C THR A 147 -6.28 19.52 -8.80
N LEU A 148 -6.80 18.34 -8.42
CA LEU A 148 -8.21 17.99 -8.58
C LEU A 148 -9.13 18.94 -7.81
N GLU A 149 -8.79 19.26 -6.56
CA GLU A 149 -9.56 20.20 -5.75
C GLU A 149 -9.60 21.60 -6.38
N ALA A 150 -8.47 22.06 -6.93
CA ALA A 150 -8.40 23.33 -7.66
C ALA A 150 -9.27 23.32 -8.93
N LYS A 151 -9.20 22.26 -9.74
CA LYS A 151 -9.98 22.12 -10.97
C LYS A 151 -11.49 22.02 -10.70
N LYS A 152 -11.89 21.34 -9.63
CA LYS A 152 -13.28 21.32 -9.18
C LYS A 152 -13.79 22.72 -8.83
N LYS A 153 -12.98 23.54 -8.14
CA LYS A 153 -13.34 24.92 -7.82
C LYS A 153 -13.53 25.72 -9.12
N GLU A 154 -12.59 25.64 -10.05
CA GLU A 154 -12.65 26.31 -11.36
C GLU A 154 -13.93 25.98 -12.14
N ILE A 155 -14.25 24.69 -12.32
CA ILE A 155 -15.48 24.25 -13.01
C ILE A 155 -16.73 24.73 -12.27
N THR A 156 -16.72 24.71 -10.94
CA THR A 156 -17.87 25.17 -10.13
C THR A 156 -18.12 26.68 -10.32
N TYR A 157 -17.06 27.47 -10.51
CA TYR A 157 -17.19 28.90 -10.82
C TYR A 157 -17.64 29.15 -12.27
N GLU A 158 -17.23 28.34 -13.25
CA GLU A 158 -17.71 28.45 -14.64
C GLU A 158 -19.19 28.07 -14.82
N VAL A 159 -19.72 27.19 -13.96
CA VAL A 159 -21.13 26.75 -14.01
C VAL A 159 -22.09 27.74 -13.33
N LEU A 160 -21.60 28.75 -12.60
CA LEU A 160 -22.41 29.89 -12.16
C LEU A 160 -22.53 30.86 -13.36
N PRO A 161 -23.64 30.86 -14.11
CA PRO A 161 -23.76 31.76 -15.25
C PRO A 161 -23.99 33.17 -14.72
N GLU A 162 -23.61 34.15 -15.52
CA GLU A 162 -23.97 35.57 -15.43
C GLU A 162 -25.50 35.85 -15.38
N SER A 163 -26.35 34.84 -15.14
CA SER A 163 -27.81 34.95 -14.99
C SER A 163 -28.26 35.48 -13.62
N LEU A 164 -27.33 35.74 -12.69
CA LEU A 164 -27.62 36.41 -11.42
C LEU A 164 -27.79 37.94 -11.53
N GLY A 165 -27.77 38.51 -12.74
CA GLY A 165 -28.14 39.92 -12.98
C GLY A 165 -29.64 40.24 -12.88
N TRP A 166 -30.50 39.24 -12.63
CA TRP A 166 -31.96 39.42 -12.52
C TRP A 166 -32.53 39.32 -11.10
N ILE A 167 -31.72 38.89 -10.12
CA ILE A 167 -32.22 38.64 -8.75
C ILE A 167 -32.15 39.91 -7.89
N ASP A 168 -31.18 40.79 -8.13
CA ASP A 168 -31.00 42.01 -7.33
C ASP A 168 -32.15 43.02 -7.51
N ASN A 169 -32.75 43.09 -8.71
CA ASN A 169 -33.87 44.02 -8.98
C ASN A 169 -35.22 43.59 -8.39
N LYS A 170 -35.40 42.32 -8.00
CA LYS A 170 -36.67 41.85 -7.38
C LYS A 170 -36.64 41.99 -5.86
N LEU A 171 -35.48 41.85 -5.23
CA LEU A 171 -35.34 42.07 -3.78
C LEU A 171 -35.54 43.55 -3.42
N GLU A 172 -34.96 44.48 -4.17
CA GLU A 172 -35.14 45.92 -3.91
C GLU A 172 -36.60 46.36 -4.05
N LYS A 173 -37.33 45.79 -5.02
CA LYS A 173 -38.75 46.12 -5.22
C LYS A 173 -39.65 45.54 -4.13
N HIS A 174 -39.34 44.34 -3.64
CA HIS A 174 -40.09 43.69 -2.57
C HIS A 174 -39.82 44.34 -1.20
N GLU A 175 -38.61 44.87 -0.96
CA GLU A 175 -38.29 45.62 0.26
C GLU A 175 -38.93 47.02 0.27
N ALA A 176 -39.07 47.67 -0.90
CA ALA A 176 -39.80 48.93 -1.02
C ALA A 176 -41.31 48.76 -0.72
N ASP A 177 -41.93 47.71 -1.26
CA ASP A 177 -43.35 47.40 -1.02
C ASP A 177 -43.62 47.01 0.46
N ILE A 178 -42.67 46.32 1.12
CA ILE A 178 -42.76 46.00 2.56
C ILE A 178 -42.64 47.27 3.42
N ARG A 179 -41.79 48.23 3.04
CA ARG A 179 -41.64 49.51 3.77
C ARG A 179 -42.88 50.41 3.65
N GLU A 180 -43.55 50.45 2.49
CA GLU A 180 -44.80 51.19 2.35
C GLU A 180 -45.97 50.52 3.09
N GLY A 181 -45.99 49.18 3.17
CA GLY A 181 -47.03 48.42 3.89
C GLY A 181 -46.93 48.44 5.43
N LEU A 182 -45.77 48.78 5.99
CA LEU A 182 -45.55 48.81 7.46
C LEU A 182 -45.97 50.12 8.13
N LEU A 183 -46.33 51.17 7.37
CA LEU A 183 -46.76 52.47 7.91
C LEU A 183 -48.26 52.59 8.17
N THR A 184 -49.06 51.55 7.90
CA THR A 184 -50.54 51.64 7.93
C THR A 184 -51.25 50.78 8.97
N ASN A 185 -50.56 49.90 9.71
CA ASN A 185 -51.20 49.02 10.70
C ASN A 185 -50.82 49.37 12.15
N GLU A 186 -51.03 50.63 12.55
CA GLU A 186 -51.35 50.96 13.95
C GLU A 186 -52.87 51.02 14.11
N GLN A 187 -53.54 49.88 14.26
CA GLN A 187 -54.83 49.81 14.98
C GLN A 187 -55.31 48.35 15.11
N ASN A 188 -55.71 48.04 16.35
CA ASN A 188 -56.48 46.87 16.80
C ASN A 188 -55.61 45.61 16.98
N GLY A 189 -55.48 44.99 18.14
CA GLY A 189 -56.35 44.91 19.31
C GLY A 189 -56.18 43.47 19.83
N ALA A 190 -55.98 43.31 21.13
CA ALA A 190 -55.55 42.09 21.79
C ALA A 190 -56.45 40.85 21.56
N GLU A 191 -55.87 39.65 21.64
CA GLU A 191 -56.29 38.62 22.60
C GLU A 191 -55.26 37.49 22.72
N VAL A 192 -54.86 37.23 23.97
CA VAL A 192 -54.01 36.13 24.42
C VAL A 192 -54.93 34.94 24.73
N CYS A 193 -54.62 33.74 24.24
CA CYS A 193 -55.23 32.51 24.72
C CYS A 193 -54.18 31.41 24.92
N GLU A 194 -54.19 30.87 26.13
CA GLU A 194 -53.29 29.91 26.74
C GLU A 194 -53.41 28.49 26.16
N SER A 195 -52.33 27.71 26.24
CA SER A 195 -52.29 26.29 25.85
C SER A 195 -52.83 25.40 26.98
N PRO A 196 -53.68 24.39 26.70
CA PRO A 196 -54.05 23.42 27.72
C PRO A 196 -53.07 22.25 27.78
N VAL A 197 -52.89 21.74 29.00
CA VAL A 197 -52.16 20.52 29.39
C VAL A 197 -52.86 19.27 28.87
#